data_AF-A0A929SUP3-F1
#
_entry.id   AF-A0A929SUP3-F1
#
_cell.length_a   1.000
_cell.length_b   1.000
_cell.length_c   1.000
_cell.angle_alpha   90.00
_cell.angle_beta   90.00
_cell.angle_gamma   90.00
#
_symmetry.space_group_name_H-M   'P 1'
#
loop_
_entity.id
_entity.type
_entity.pdbx_description
1 polymer ?
#
loop_
_entity_poly.entity_id
_entity_poly.type
_entity_poly.pdbx_seq_one_letter_code
_entity_poly.pdbx_strand_id
1 'polypeptide(L)'
;MGEQFKNTEYNRTMFEVSFKECIDGEKCIVFISSVRKEYEHRLEENEKFVTEARLYHEMDKTNTVFVFNEVVQLCEYQEDRIF
;
A
#
# COMPACT_ATOMS: atom_id res chain seq x y z
N MET A 1 2.22 -3.86 -16.06
CA MET A 1 1.80 -2.53 -15.56
C MET A 1 0.40 -2.65 -15.00
N GLY A 2 0.11 -2.01 -13.87
CA GLY A 2 -1.22 -2.08 -13.26
C GLY A 2 -2.24 -1.17 -13.95
N GLU A 3 -3.52 -1.50 -13.77
CA GLU A 3 -4.64 -0.69 -14.24
C GLU A 3 -4.65 0.68 -13.57
N GLN A 4 -5.14 1.70 -14.29
CA GLN A 4 -5.32 3.04 -13.74
C GLN A 4 -6.47 3.06 -12.72
N PHE A 5 -6.31 3.84 -11.65
CA PHE A 5 -7.39 4.17 -10.73
C PHE A 5 -8.51 4.91 -11.48
N LYS A 6 -9.75 4.43 -11.36
CA LYS A 6 -10.90 5.01 -12.06
C LYS A 6 -11.35 6.33 -11.47
N ASN A 7 -11.08 6.56 -10.19
CA ASN A 7 -11.63 7.68 -9.44
C ASN A 7 -10.56 8.27 -8.50
N THR A 8 -9.89 9.33 -8.94
CA THR A 8 -8.80 9.99 -8.22
C THR A 8 -9.23 11.26 -7.49
N GLU A 9 -10.53 11.55 -7.47
CA GLU A 9 -11.05 12.85 -7.02
C GLU A 9 -11.34 12.92 -5.52
N TYR A 10 -11.34 11.80 -4.80
CA TYR A 10 -11.68 11.78 -3.38
C TYR A 10 -10.90 10.72 -2.60
N ASN A 11 -10.75 11.01 -1.31
CA ASN A 11 -10.07 10.14 -0.36
C ASN A 11 -10.92 8.90 -0.05
N ARG A 12 -10.28 7.73 0.03
CA ARG A 12 -10.91 6.43 0.30
C ARG A 12 -10.19 5.67 1.39
N THR A 13 -10.70 4.53 1.82
CA THR A 13 -9.89 3.61 2.62
C THR A 13 -9.10 2.67 1.71
N MET A 14 -7.96 2.18 2.18
CA MET A 14 -7.15 1.18 1.50
C MET A 14 -7.97 -0.08 1.21
N PHE A 15 -8.88 -0.46 2.10
CA PHE A 15 -9.79 -1.58 1.88
C PHE A 15 -10.69 -1.38 0.65
N GLU A 16 -11.26 -0.19 0.46
CA GLU A 16 -12.13 0.09 -0.68
C GLU A 16 -11.36 0.01 -2.00
N VAL A 17 -10.18 0.63 -2.03
CA VAL A 17 -9.32 0.62 -3.21
C VAL A 17 -8.88 -0.81 -3.55
N SER A 18 -8.51 -1.61 -2.55
CA SER A 18 -7.97 -2.96 -2.77
C SER A 18 -9.04 -3.98 -3.13
N PHE A 19 -10.23 -3.91 -2.50
CA PHE A 19 -11.22 -5.00 -2.57
C PHE A 19 -12.53 -4.63 -3.26
N LYS A 20 -12.93 -3.35 -3.29
CA LYS A 20 -14.18 -2.94 -3.98
C LYS A 20 -13.92 -2.52 -5.41
N GLU A 21 -12.79 -1.86 -5.67
CA GLU A 21 -12.47 -1.40 -7.03
C GLU A 21 -11.83 -2.49 -7.91
N CYS A 22 -11.38 -3.59 -7.31
CA CYS A 22 -10.81 -4.77 -7.99
C CYS A 22 -9.77 -4.38 -9.05
N ILE A 23 -8.85 -3.48 -8.70
CA ILE A 23 -7.88 -2.93 -9.64
C ILE A 23 -6.71 -3.90 -9.75
N ASP A 24 -6.51 -4.45 -10.94
CA ASP A 24 -5.45 -5.42 -11.18
C ASP A 24 -4.08 -4.77 -11.44
N GLY A 25 -3.04 -5.53 -11.06
CA GLY A 25 -1.63 -5.23 -11.32
C GLY A 25 -0.97 -4.29 -10.31
N GLU A 26 0.35 -4.15 -10.48
CA GLU A 26 1.24 -3.53 -9.49
C GLU A 26 0.88 -2.07 -9.18
N LYS A 27 0.91 -1.72 -7.89
CA LYS A 27 0.70 -0.38 -7.34
C LYS A 27 1.77 -0.07 -6.31
N CYS A 28 2.06 1.22 -6.13
CA CYS A 28 2.96 1.71 -5.10
C CYS A 28 2.15 2.42 -4.01
N ILE A 29 2.49 2.18 -2.74
CA ILE A 29 1.95 2.93 -1.61
C ILE A 29 3.02 3.92 -1.15
N VAL A 30 2.66 5.20 -1.12
CA VAL A 30 3.55 6.26 -0.65
C VAL A 30 3.02 6.79 0.67
N PHE A 31 3.92 6.97 1.64
CA PHE A 31 3.57 7.38 2.98
C PHE A 31 3.99 8.82 3.26
N ILE A 32 3.09 9.60 3.88
CA ILE A 32 3.47 10.84 4.54
C ILE A 32 4.29 10.47 5.79
N SER A 33 5.55 10.91 5.84
CA SER A 33 6.51 10.48 6.86
C SER A 33 6.05 10.73 8.29
N SER A 34 5.41 11.86 8.56
CA SER A 34 4.86 12.17 9.90
C SER A 34 3.79 11.17 10.31
N VAL A 35 2.82 10.91 9.43
CA VAL A 35 1.71 9.96 9.69
C VAL A 35 2.25 8.54 9.88
N ARG A 36 3.14 8.05 9.00
CA ARG A 36 3.66 6.67 9.09
C ARG A 36 4.42 6.38 10.37
N LYS A 37 5.10 7.37 10.95
CA LYS A 37 5.86 7.23 12.20
C LYS A 37 4.97 7.06 13.44
N GLU A 38 3.68 7.38 13.35
CA GLU A 38 2.73 7.17 14.44
C GLU A 38 2.31 5.69 14.59
N TYR A 39 2.66 4.84 13.62
CA TYR A 39 2.25 3.43 13.58
C TYR A 39 3.45 2.50 13.64
N GLU A 40 3.33 1.45 14.45
CA GLU A 40 4.40 0.50 14.71
C GLU A 40 4.03 -0.92 14.27
N HIS A 41 5.06 -1.66 13.85
CA HIS A 41 4.97 -3.09 13.62
C HIS A 41 4.76 -3.79 14.96
N ARG A 42 3.76 -4.66 15.06
CA ARG A 42 3.45 -5.42 16.27
C ARG A 42 3.39 -6.91 15.96
N LEU A 43 3.97 -7.70 16.86
CA LEU A 43 3.72 -9.14 16.93
C LEU A 43 2.48 -9.34 17.78
N GLU A 44 1.52 -10.10 17.26
CA GLU A 44 0.35 -10.49 18.02
C GLU A 44 0.55 -11.90 18.59
N GLU A 45 0.19 -12.11 19.85
CA GLU A 45 0.25 -13.41 20.54
C GLU A 45 1.57 -14.20 20.34
N ASN A 46 1.52 -15.30 19.58
CA ASN A 46 2.62 -16.24 19.33
C ASN A 46 3.14 -16.14 17.88
N GLU A 47 2.86 -15.03 17.19
CA GLU A 47 3.41 -14.79 15.86
C GLU A 47 4.93 -14.78 15.88
N LYS A 48 5.54 -15.39 14.85
CA LYS A 48 7.00 -15.40 14.67
C LYS A 48 7.48 -14.28 13.75
N PHE A 49 6.59 -13.64 13.03
CA PHE A 49 6.88 -12.63 12.02
C PHE A 49 5.83 -11.53 12.07
N VAL A 50 6.24 -10.28 11.94
CA VAL A 50 5.31 -9.16 11.79
C VAL A 50 4.91 -9.01 10.33
N THR A 51 3.62 -8.82 10.08
CA THR A 51 3.11 -8.53 8.74
C THR A 51 2.92 -7.02 8.55
N GLU A 52 3.23 -6.52 7.35
CA GLU A 52 2.93 -5.13 6.99
C GLU A 52 1.43 -4.88 6.90
N ALA A 53 0.66 -5.89 6.47
CA ALA A 53 -0.79 -5.82 6.36
C ALA A 53 -1.46 -5.44 7.68
N ARG A 54 -0.96 -5.95 8.82
CA ARG A 54 -1.44 -5.54 10.15
C ARG A 54 -1.25 -4.04 10.36
N LEU A 55 -0.06 -3.52 10.09
CA LEU A 55 0.24 -2.10 10.25
C LEU A 55 -0.66 -1.24 9.36
N TYR A 56 -0.82 -1.63 8.09
CA TYR A 56 -1.69 -0.92 7.15
C TYR A 56 -3.15 -0.94 7.60
N HIS A 57 -3.62 -2.06 8.18
CA HIS A 57 -4.97 -2.15 8.74
C HIS A 57 -5.18 -1.14 9.87
N GLU A 58 -4.23 -0.96 10.80
CA GLU A 58 -4.37 0.06 11.85
C GLU A 58 -4.36 1.48 11.29
N MET A 59 -3.53 1.75 10.27
CA MET A 59 -3.53 3.04 9.58
C MET A 59 -4.88 3.32 8.91
N ASP A 60 -5.50 2.30 8.31
CA ASP A 60 -6.76 2.42 7.57
C ASP A 60 -7.98 2.70 8.46
N LYS A 61 -7.89 2.41 9.77
CA LYS A 61 -8.97 2.69 10.73
C LYS A 61 -9.22 4.18 10.95
N THR A 62 -8.18 5.01 10.81
CA THR A 62 -8.22 6.44 11.18
C THR A 62 -7.82 7.36 10.04
N ASN A 63 -7.22 6.84 8.98
CA ASN A 63 -6.75 7.62 7.84
C ASN A 63 -7.48 7.21 6.57
N THR A 64 -7.31 8.06 5.56
CA THR A 64 -7.75 7.78 4.19
C THR A 64 -6.56 7.89 3.26
N VAL A 65 -6.66 7.22 2.11
CA VAL A 65 -5.67 7.25 1.04
C VAL A 65 -6.16 8.14 -0.10
N PHE A 66 -5.22 8.86 -0.70
CA PHE A 66 -5.42 9.60 -1.94
C PHE A 66 -4.81 8.79 -3.08
N VAL A 67 -5.63 8.44 -4.08
CA VAL A 67 -5.20 7.64 -5.24
C VAL A 67 -4.99 8.55 -6.45
N PHE A 68 -3.91 8.31 -7.19
CA PHE A 68 -3.55 9.10 -8.37
C PHE A 68 -2.78 8.24 -9.37
N ASN A 69 -2.83 8.62 -10.64
CA ASN A 69 -2.26 7.86 -11.76
C ASN A 69 -0.95 8.48 -12.28
N GLU A 70 -0.04 8.84 -11.37
CA GLU A 70 1.29 9.35 -11.73
C GLU A 70 2.34 8.25 -11.56
N VAL A 71 3.37 8.29 -12.41
CA VAL A 71 4.50 7.37 -12.30
C VAL A 71 5.43 7.86 -11.19
N VAL A 72 5.33 7.24 -10.02
CA VAL A 72 6.18 7.58 -8.87
C VAL A 72 7.53 6.86 -8.92
N GLN A 73 7.55 5.62 -9.41
CA GLN A 73 8.74 4.78 -9.46
C GLN A 73 8.75 3.95 -10.75
N LEU A 74 9.86 4.01 -11.49
CA LEU A 74 10.15 3.16 -12.64
C LEU A 74 11.12 2.08 -12.18
N CYS A 75 10.63 0.85 -12.07
CA CYS A 75 11.46 -0.33 -11.77
C CYS A 75 11.59 -1.20 -13.01
N GLU A 76 12.74 -1.84 -13.15
CA GLU A 76 12.94 -2.93 -14.09
C GLU A 76 13.37 -4.18 -13.30
N TYR A 77 12.82 -5.33 -13.67
CA TYR A 77 13.34 -6.60 -13.19
C TYR A 77 14.73 -6.80 -13.80
N GLN A 78 15.73 -7.02 -12.95
CA GLN A 78 17.05 -7.42 -13.41
C GLN A 78 16.99 -8.91 -13.77
N GLU A 79 17.77 -9.33 -14.77
CA GLU A 79 17.99 -10.77 -15.01
C GLU A 79 18.55 -11.43 -13.75
N ASP A 80 18.13 -12.66 -13.47
CA ASP A 80 18.63 -13.47 -12.35
C ASP A 80 20.15 -13.66 -12.50
N ARG A 81 20.94 -12.79 -11.86
CA ARG A 81 22.40 -12.92 -11.85
C ARG A 81 22.76 -13.94 -10.77
N ILE A 82 23.01 -15.18 -11.19
CA ILE A 82 23.70 -16.18 -10.38
C ILE A 82 25.16 -15.74 -10.30
N PHE A 83 25.59 -15.25 -9.13
CA PHE A 83 27.01 -15.02 -8.81
C PHE A 83 27.64 -16.29 -8.21
#